data_AF-A0A519RXQ6-F1
#
_entry.id   AF-A0A519RXQ6-F1
#
_cell.length_a   1.000
_cell.length_b   1.000
_cell.length_c   1.000
_cell.angle_alpha   90.00
_cell.angle_beta   90.00
_cell.angle_gamma   90.00
#
_symmetry.space_group_name_H-M   'P 1'
#
loop_
_entity.id
_entity.type
_entity.pdbx_description
1 polymer ?
#
loop_
_entity_poly.entity_id
_entity_poly.type
_entity_poly.pdbx_seq_one_letter_code
_entity_poly.pdbx_strand_id
1 'polypeptide(L)'
;MTFTWKNAPRLGLSLLGLGAALPALAQPGTYPRNGVYDQRPGLYAFTHATIQTDYQTQLKDATLVIREGKIVAVGPAATVKIPAGAVVQDLSGQFVYPGLVDIFTSYGVPEAKAPERQGRRGGGPQFDSQKPGAFDWNQA
;
A
#
# COMPACT_ATOMS: atom_id res chain seq x y z
N MET A 1 -71.15 24.70 43.64
CA MET A 1 -70.36 25.73 42.93
C MET A 1 -68.91 25.55 43.39
N THR A 2 -67.90 25.18 42.60
CA THR A 2 -67.61 25.35 41.17
C THR A 2 -66.55 24.32 40.75
N PHE A 3 -66.49 24.08 39.45
CA PHE A 3 -65.71 23.11 38.70
C PHE A 3 -64.39 23.74 38.18
N THR A 4 -63.19 23.17 38.35
CA THR A 4 -62.03 23.47 37.47
C THR A 4 -61.01 22.32 37.36
N TRP A 5 -60.29 22.32 36.24
CA TRP A 5 -59.66 21.23 35.48
C TRP A 5 -58.27 20.70 35.90
N LYS A 6 -58.04 19.41 35.59
CA LYS A 6 -56.93 18.77 34.82
C LYS A 6 -55.48 19.23 35.07
N ASN A 7 -54.58 18.27 35.38
CA ASN A 7 -53.19 18.27 34.91
C ASN A 7 -52.70 16.83 34.67
N ALA A 8 -52.54 16.50 33.39
CA ALA A 8 -51.92 15.26 32.90
C ALA A 8 -50.38 15.32 33.07
N PRO A 9 -49.68 14.18 33.21
CA PRO A 9 -48.27 14.16 33.53
C PRO A 9 -47.42 14.61 32.34
N ARG A 10 -46.64 15.68 32.54
CA ARG A 10 -45.65 16.21 31.58
C ARG A 10 -44.37 15.36 31.51
N LEU A 11 -44.49 14.04 31.56
CA LEU A 11 -43.34 13.11 31.62
C LEU A 11 -42.99 12.46 30.27
N GLY A 12 -43.79 12.67 29.21
CA GLY A 12 -43.57 12.04 27.92
C GLY A 12 -42.57 12.73 26.99
N LEU A 13 -42.28 14.03 27.19
CA LEU A 13 -41.54 14.80 26.17
C LEU A 13 -40.01 14.75 26.30
N SER A 14 -39.46 14.41 27.47
CA SER A 14 -38.00 14.36 27.67
C SER A 14 -37.35 13.05 27.19
N LEU A 15 -38.12 11.96 27.07
CA LEU A 15 -37.62 10.67 26.56
C LEU A 15 -37.54 10.61 25.03
N LEU A 16 -38.32 11.42 24.32
CA LEU A 16 -38.27 11.48 22.85
C LEU A 16 -37.04 12.25 22.33
N GLY A 17 -36.56 13.25 23.08
CA GLY A 17 -35.40 14.05 22.71
C GLY A 17 -34.07 13.30 22.83
N LEU A 18 -33.97 12.35 23.76
CA LEU A 18 -32.73 11.58 23.99
C LEU A 18 -32.53 10.47 22.94
N GLY A 19 -33.61 9.93 22.36
CA GLY A 19 -33.54 8.92 21.31
C GLY A 19 -33.08 9.46 19.95
N ALA A 20 -33.32 10.73 19.66
CA ALA A 20 -32.99 11.36 18.38
C ALA A 20 -31.51 11.76 18.24
N ALA A 21 -30.73 11.79 19.33
CA ALA A 21 -29.31 12.16 19.30
C ALA A 21 -28.37 10.97 19.01
N LEU A 22 -28.82 9.74 19.24
CA LEU A 22 -28.04 8.52 19.02
C LEU A 22 -27.65 8.25 17.54
N PRO A 23 -28.49 8.50 16.52
CA PRO A 23 -28.07 8.26 15.14
C PRO A 23 -27.05 9.29 14.61
N ALA A 24 -26.90 10.46 15.26
CA ALA A 24 -25.96 11.49 14.82
C ALA A 24 -24.48 11.07 15.00
N LEU A 25 -24.20 10.18 15.96
CA LEU A 25 -22.85 9.64 16.18
C LEU A 25 -22.55 8.41 15.30
N ALA A 26 -23.53 7.92 14.54
CA ALA A 26 -23.40 6.74 13.71
C ALA A 26 -23.04 7.06 12.24
N GLN A 27 -22.89 8.34 11.87
CA GLN A 27 -22.50 8.73 10.52
C GLN A 27 -21.00 8.42 10.31
N PRO A 28 -20.63 7.44 9.46
CA PRO A 28 -19.25 7.30 9.03
C PRO A 28 -18.85 8.63 8.37
N GLY A 29 -17.69 9.18 8.71
CA GLY A 29 -17.26 10.49 8.20
C GLY A 29 -17.22 10.52 6.67
N THR A 30 -18.28 11.02 6.03
CA THR A 30 -18.43 11.19 4.58
C THR A 30 -17.88 12.53 4.12
N TYR A 31 -16.63 12.83 4.50
CA TYR A 31 -15.94 13.99 3.95
C TYR A 31 -15.43 13.64 2.54
N PRO A 32 -15.69 14.48 1.52
CA PRO A 32 -15.15 14.26 0.20
C PRO A 32 -13.63 14.38 0.26
N ARG A 33 -12.92 13.28 -0.02
CA ARG A 33 -11.45 13.25 -0.14
C ARG A 33 -11.08 13.46 -1.60
N ASN A 34 -10.13 14.33 -1.87
CA ASN A 34 -9.65 14.59 -3.23
C ASN A 34 -8.63 13.50 -3.63
N GLY A 35 -8.93 12.69 -4.65
CA GLY A 35 -8.06 11.62 -5.16
C GLY A 35 -8.78 10.31 -5.47
N VAL A 36 -8.06 9.34 -6.05
CA VAL A 36 -8.59 8.00 -6.32
C VAL A 36 -8.67 7.22 -5.00
N TYR A 37 -9.82 6.65 -4.70
CA TYR A 37 -10.01 5.76 -3.56
C TYR A 37 -9.16 4.49 -3.75
N ASP A 38 -8.14 4.28 -2.91
CA ASP A 38 -7.56 2.93 -2.74
C ASP A 38 -8.32 2.20 -1.62
N GLN A 39 -9.52 1.73 -1.96
CA GLN A 39 -10.35 0.87 -1.10
C GLN A 39 -10.09 -0.61 -1.42
N ARG A 40 -8.82 -1.02 -1.49
CA ARG A 40 -8.53 -2.45 -1.61
C ARG A 40 -8.94 -3.17 -0.33
N PRO A 41 -9.62 -4.32 -0.45
CA PRO A 41 -9.86 -5.20 0.69
C PRO A 41 -8.56 -5.41 1.46
N GLY A 42 -8.53 -5.08 2.74
CA GLY A 42 -7.36 -5.34 3.57
C GLY A 42 -7.22 -6.80 3.97
N LEU A 43 -7.99 -7.73 3.39
CA LEU A 43 -8.06 -9.12 3.83
C LEU A 43 -8.32 -10.06 2.64
N TYR A 44 -7.37 -10.95 2.37
CA TYR A 44 -7.41 -11.91 1.27
C TYR A 44 -7.12 -13.32 1.79
N ALA A 45 -7.68 -14.32 1.11
CA ALA A 45 -7.33 -15.72 1.28
C ALA A 45 -7.18 -16.40 -0.08
N PHE A 46 -5.99 -16.93 -0.36
CA PHE A 46 -5.72 -17.72 -1.55
C PHE A 46 -5.77 -19.19 -1.17
N THR A 47 -6.65 -19.97 -1.79
CA THR A 47 -6.92 -21.38 -1.42
C THR A 47 -6.44 -22.35 -2.49
N HIS A 48 -6.22 -23.61 -2.11
CA HIS A 48 -5.85 -24.71 -3.00
C HIS A 48 -4.59 -24.48 -3.86
N ALA A 49 -3.73 -23.56 -3.42
CA ALA A 49 -2.49 -23.24 -4.10
C ALA A 49 -1.39 -24.28 -3.80
N THR A 50 -0.45 -24.43 -4.71
CA THR A 50 0.87 -24.99 -4.36
C THR A 50 1.79 -23.85 -3.93
N ILE A 51 2.16 -23.80 -2.65
CA ILE A 51 2.89 -22.67 -2.07
C ILE A 51 4.31 -23.09 -1.72
N GLN A 52 5.29 -22.31 -2.17
CA GLN A 52 6.66 -22.41 -1.67
C GLN A 52 6.85 -21.41 -0.54
N THR A 53 7.13 -21.89 0.67
CA THR A 53 7.37 -21.01 1.83
C THR A 53 8.84 -20.63 1.96
N ASP A 54 9.72 -21.52 1.52
CA ASP A 54 11.17 -21.32 1.43
C ASP A 54 11.73 -22.12 0.24
N TYR A 55 13.05 -22.26 0.17
CA TYR A 55 13.73 -22.92 -0.95
C TYR A 55 13.59 -24.45 -0.96
N GLN A 56 13.13 -25.07 0.13
CA GLN A 56 12.97 -26.51 0.29
C GLN A 56 11.52 -26.93 0.50
N THR A 57 10.74 -26.07 1.15
CA THR A 57 9.42 -26.42 1.67
C THR A 57 8.33 -26.05 0.67
N GLN A 58 7.74 -27.09 0.09
CA GLN A 58 6.54 -27.00 -0.75
C GLN A 58 5.31 -27.51 -0.01
N LEU A 59 4.25 -26.70 0.03
CA LEU A 59 2.93 -27.08 0.51
C LEU A 59 1.99 -27.28 -0.68
N LYS A 60 1.46 -28.49 -0.84
CA LYS A 60 0.40 -28.78 -1.82
C LYS A 60 -0.96 -28.61 -1.16
N ASP A 61 -1.94 -28.15 -1.94
CA ASP A 61 -3.29 -27.85 -1.46
C ASP A 61 -3.27 -27.00 -0.18
N ALA A 62 -2.70 -25.81 -0.30
CA ALA A 62 -2.45 -24.91 0.82
C ALA A 62 -3.26 -23.63 0.70
N THR A 63 -3.47 -22.98 1.85
CA THR A 63 -4.15 -21.69 1.96
C THR A 63 -3.21 -20.63 2.54
N LEU A 64 -3.20 -19.46 1.91
CA LEU A 64 -2.46 -18.27 2.33
C LEU A 64 -3.44 -17.17 2.70
N VAL A 65 -3.35 -16.64 3.92
CA VAL A 65 -4.19 -15.52 4.38
C VAL A 65 -3.34 -14.28 4.55
N ILE A 66 -3.77 -13.18 3.93
CA ILE A 66 -3.10 -11.88 3.98
C ILE A 66 -4.05 -10.88 4.62
N ARG A 67 -3.56 -10.14 5.62
CA ARG A 67 -4.25 -8.99 6.23
C ARG A 67 -3.35 -7.76 6.15
N GLU A 68 -3.87 -6.67 5.59
CA GLU A 68 -3.22 -5.37 5.49
C GLU A 68 -1.80 -5.46 4.92
N GLY A 69 -1.66 -6.24 3.83
CA GLY A 69 -0.38 -6.48 3.15
C GLY A 69 0.58 -7.44 3.88
N LYS A 70 0.17 -8.03 5.00
CA LYS A 70 0.99 -8.98 5.78
C LYS A 70 0.39 -10.38 5.74
N ILE A 71 1.25 -11.39 5.62
CA ILE A 71 0.84 -12.79 5.75
C ILE A 71 0.52 -13.06 7.23
N VAL A 72 -0.69 -13.54 7.51
CA VAL A 72 -1.14 -13.88 8.88
C VAL A 72 -1.29 -15.38 9.10
N ALA A 73 -1.43 -16.17 8.03
CA ALA A 73 -1.44 -17.63 8.10
C ALA A 73 -1.02 -18.23 6.76
N VAL A 74 -0.30 -19.35 6.80
CA VAL A 74 0.02 -20.20 5.66
C VAL A 74 0.06 -21.65 6.14
N GLY A 75 -0.50 -22.58 5.37
CA GLY A 75 -0.54 -24.00 5.75
C GLY A 75 -1.48 -24.84 4.89
N PRO A 76 -1.58 -26.15 5.15
CA PRO A 76 -2.52 -27.03 4.45
C PRO A 76 -3.96 -26.51 4.54
N ALA A 77 -4.74 -26.62 3.45
CA ALA A 77 -6.11 -26.11 3.36
C ALA A 77 -7.03 -26.67 4.46
N ALA A 78 -6.79 -27.91 4.91
CA ALA A 78 -7.52 -28.54 6.00
C ALA A 78 -7.31 -27.86 7.38
N THR A 79 -6.25 -27.06 7.55
CA THR A 79 -5.84 -26.52 8.85
C THR A 79 -6.01 -25.00 8.96
N VAL A 80 -5.90 -24.28 7.85
CA VAL A 80 -5.94 -22.82 7.84
C VAL A 80 -7.39 -22.34 7.82
N LYS A 81 -7.77 -21.56 8.84
CA LYS A 81 -9.10 -20.94 8.90
C LYS A 81 -9.11 -19.62 8.14
N ILE A 82 -10.04 -19.49 7.21
CA ILE A 82 -10.28 -18.25 6.46
C ILE A 82 -11.11 -17.30 7.32
N PRO A 83 -10.61 -16.09 7.66
CA PRO A 83 -11.39 -15.13 8.44
C PRO A 83 -12.59 -14.60 7.64
N ALA A 84 -13.69 -14.30 8.34
CA ALA A 84 -14.88 -13.71 7.70
C ALA A 84 -14.55 -12.37 7.04
N GLY A 85 -15.15 -12.12 5.88
CA GLY A 85 -14.93 -10.90 5.09
C GLY A 85 -13.64 -10.91 4.27
N ALA A 86 -12.88 -12.01 4.26
CA ALA A 86 -11.76 -12.19 3.35
C ALA A 86 -12.26 -12.30 1.90
N VAL A 87 -11.56 -11.67 0.97
CA VAL A 87 -11.72 -11.98 -0.45
C VAL A 87 -11.03 -13.30 -0.73
N VAL A 88 -11.80 -14.32 -1.06
CA VAL A 88 -11.31 -15.68 -1.30
C VAL A 88 -11.07 -15.89 -2.78
N GLN A 89 -9.90 -16.41 -3.13
CA GLN A 89 -9.56 -16.76 -4.50
C GLN A 89 -8.96 -18.18 -4.56
N ASP A 90 -9.57 -19.02 -5.38
CA ASP A 90 -9.10 -20.37 -5.65
C ASP A 90 -7.94 -20.33 -6.66
N LEU A 91 -6.82 -20.92 -6.25
CA LEU A 91 -5.58 -21.01 -7.03
C LEU A 91 -5.24 -22.47 -7.36
N SER A 92 -6.24 -23.34 -7.46
CA SER A 92 -6.08 -24.73 -7.90
C SER A 92 -5.23 -24.84 -9.17
N GLY A 93 -4.18 -25.67 -9.10
CA GLY A 93 -3.23 -25.87 -10.20
C GLY A 93 -2.20 -24.74 -10.40
N GLN A 94 -2.26 -23.68 -9.58
CA GLN A 94 -1.32 -22.56 -9.63
C GLN A 94 -0.27 -22.66 -8.51
N PHE A 95 0.82 -21.92 -8.71
CA PHE A 95 1.95 -21.88 -7.79
C PHE A 95 2.13 -20.48 -7.22
N VAL A 96 2.36 -20.41 -5.91
CA VAL A 96 2.67 -19.17 -5.19
C VAL A 96 4.11 -19.25 -4.70
N TYR A 97 4.91 -18.25 -5.06
CA TYR A 97 6.29 -18.09 -4.64
C TYR A 97 6.47 -16.82 -3.83
N PRO A 98 7.49 -16.75 -2.96
CA PRO A 98 7.96 -15.48 -2.43
C PRO A 98 8.32 -14.52 -3.59
N GLY A 99 8.14 -13.23 -3.37
CA GLY A 99 8.54 -12.22 -4.35
C GLY A 99 10.02 -12.36 -4.70
N LEU A 100 10.34 -12.36 -5.99
CA LEU A 100 11.72 -12.44 -6.47
C LEU A 100 12.45 -11.13 -6.19
N VAL A 101 13.72 -11.22 -5.81
CA VAL A 101 14.60 -10.07 -5.59
C VAL A 101 15.62 -10.01 -6.72
N ASP A 102 15.59 -8.92 -7.49
CA ASP A 102 16.55 -8.65 -8.55
C ASP A 102 17.65 -7.70 -8.06
N ILE A 103 18.88 -8.21 -7.93
CA ILE A 103 20.04 -7.45 -7.46
C ILE A 103 20.79 -6.75 -8.60
N PHE A 104 20.44 -7.03 -9.87
CA PHE A 104 21.11 -6.48 -11.04
C PHE A 104 20.11 -5.73 -11.92
N THR A 105 19.50 -4.68 -11.35
CA THR A 105 18.55 -3.83 -12.06
C THR A 105 19.03 -2.38 -12.14
N SER A 106 18.78 -1.73 -13.28
CA SER A 106 18.95 -0.28 -13.45
C SER A 106 17.68 0.49 -13.08
N TYR A 107 16.68 -0.17 -12.48
CA TYR A 107 15.43 0.47 -12.05
C TYR A 107 15.72 1.60 -11.05
N GLY A 108 15.25 2.81 -11.37
CA GLY A 108 15.50 4.01 -10.56
C GLY A 108 16.88 4.64 -10.75
N VAL A 109 17.75 4.05 -11.57
CA VAL A 109 19.04 4.66 -11.94
C VAL A 109 18.81 5.54 -13.18
N PRO A 110 19.23 6.82 -13.15
CA PRO A 110 19.14 7.68 -14.32
C PRO A 110 19.95 7.09 -15.48
N GLU A 111 19.44 7.26 -16.69
CA GLU A 111 20.14 6.79 -17.89
C GLU A 111 21.55 7.39 -17.96
N ALA A 112 22.55 6.52 -18.13
CA ALA A 112 23.92 6.94 -18.31
C ALA A 112 24.03 7.62 -19.68
N LYS A 113 23.96 8.96 -19.69
CA LYS A 113 24.27 9.73 -20.89
C LYS A 113 25.74 9.53 -21.23
N ALA A 114 26.00 9.08 -22.45
CA ALA A 114 27.37 9.12 -22.96
C ALA A 114 27.88 10.57 -22.82
N PRO A 115 29.13 10.78 -22.35
CA PRO A 115 29.71 12.11 -22.39
C PRO A 115 29.57 12.59 -23.83
N GLU A 116 29.06 13.81 -24.00
CA GLU A 116 29.00 14.44 -25.30
C GLU A 116 30.39 14.26 -25.91
N ARG A 117 30.48 13.47 -26.99
CA ARG A 117 31.72 13.34 -27.74
C ARG A 117 31.94 14.72 -28.32
N GLN A 118 32.58 15.59 -27.54
CA GLN A 118 33.25 16.74 -28.07
C GLN A 118 34.20 16.11 -29.08
N GLY A 119 33.83 16.21 -30.35
CA GLY A 119 34.58 15.57 -31.41
C GLY A 119 36.04 15.96 -31.25
N ARG A 120 36.95 15.18 -31.84
CA ARG A 120 38.39 15.43 -31.90
C ARG A 120 38.79 16.81 -32.49
N ARG A 121 37.83 17.72 -32.67
CA ARG A 121 37.91 19.13 -33.06
C ARG A 121 37.72 20.11 -31.89
N GLY A 122 37.37 19.67 -30.67
CA GLY A 122 37.24 20.56 -29.51
C GLY A 122 38.52 20.71 -28.68
N GLY A 123 39.48 19.80 -28.83
CA GLY A 123 40.84 19.92 -28.31
C GLY A 123 41.75 20.60 -29.33
N GLY A 124 41.47 21.86 -29.67
CA GLY A 124 42.49 22.68 -30.31
C GLY A 124 43.72 22.76 -29.40
N PRO A 125 44.94 22.97 -29.95
CA PRO A 125 46.12 23.24 -29.13
C PRO A 125 45.80 24.31 -28.08
N GLN A 126 46.02 23.99 -26.82
CA GLN A 126 45.87 24.96 -25.74
C GLN A 126 47.09 25.87 -25.78
N PHE A 127 46.94 27.03 -26.40
CA PHE A 127 48.01 28.03 -26.50
C PHE A 127 48.21 28.81 -25.21
N ASP A 128 47.15 28.95 -24.41
CA ASP A 128 47.13 29.80 -23.22
C ASP A 128 47.03 28.97 -21.93
N SER A 129 47.70 29.45 -20.88
CA SER A 129 47.69 28.81 -19.58
C SER A 129 46.39 29.13 -18.82
N GLN A 130 45.70 28.10 -18.32
CA GLN A 130 44.44 28.26 -17.55
C GLN A 130 44.66 28.55 -16.05
N LYS A 131 45.91 28.57 -15.57
CA LYS A 131 46.24 28.92 -14.17
C LYS A 131 46.32 30.45 -14.01
N PRO A 132 45.66 31.06 -13.01
CA PRO A 132 45.94 32.44 -12.64
C PRO A 132 47.28 32.50 -11.89
N GLY A 133 48.33 33.02 -12.52
CA GLY A 133 49.65 33.17 -11.89
C GLY A 133 50.83 32.89 -12.82
N ALA A 134 52.02 32.70 -12.25
CA ALA A 134 53.28 32.60 -12.99
C ALA A 134 53.25 31.51 -14.09
N PHE A 135 53.53 31.92 -15.32
CA PHE A 135 53.47 31.12 -16.53
C PHE A 135 54.79 30.35 -16.76
N ASP A 136 55.06 29.31 -15.98
CA ASP A 136 56.21 28.42 -16.24
C ASP A 136 55.96 27.42 -17.38
N TRP A 137 57.07 27.10 -18.07
CA TRP A 137 57.18 26.51 -19.41
C TRP A 137 57.05 24.98 -19.48
N ASN A 138 56.35 24.37 -18.52
CA ASN A 138 56.28 22.92 -18.34
C ASN A 138 54.89 22.45 -17.90
N GLN A 139 53.86 23.00 -18.53
CA GLN A 139 52.54 22.37 -18.58
C GLN A 139 52.53 21.35 -19.72
N ALA A 140 52.93 20.11 -19.41
CA ALA A 140 52.72 18.93 -20.24
C ALA A 140 51.46 18.18 -19.79
#